data_AF-A0A967LB38-F1
#
_entry.id   AF-A0A967LB38-F1
#
_cell.length_a   1.000
_cell.length_b   1.000
_cell.length_c   1.000
_cell.angle_alpha   90.00
_cell.angle_beta   90.00
_cell.angle_gamma   90.00
#
_symmetry.space_group_name_H-M   'P 1'
#
loop_
_entity.id
_entity.type
_entity.pdbx_description
1 polymer ?
#
loop_
_entity_poly.entity_id
_entity_poly.type
_entity_poly.pdbx_seq_one_letter_code
_entity_poly.pdbx_strand_id
1 'polypeptide(L)' 'CEKRCPAEAFNEQGHSKSACRRWVQDVIPGTFRDIYKVKAMGCGLCQVSVPCESEIPPELVNPSLDLSIYS' A
#
# COMPACT_ATOMS: atom_id res chain seq x y z
N CYS A 1 7.28 -0.39 6.41
CA CYS A 1 6.14 -1.23 5.97
C CYS A 1 5.58 -2.10 7.08
N GLU A 2 6.33 -3.07 7.61
CA GLU A 2 5.86 -4.07 8.58
C GLU A 2 5.28 -3.46 9.87
N LYS A 3 6.06 -2.66 10.61
CA LYS A 3 5.63 -2.01 11.86
C LYS A 3 4.39 -1.11 11.73
N ARG A 4 3.99 -0.77 10.51
CA ARG A 4 2.85 0.12 10.22
C ARG A 4 1.62 -0.63 9.75
N CYS A 5 1.72 -1.93 9.50
CA CYS A 5 0.62 -2.71 8.94
C CYS A 5 -0.34 -3.12 10.06
N PRO A 6 -1.57 -2.56 10.11
CA PRO A 6 -2.55 -2.95 11.13
C PRO A 6 -3.08 -4.39 10.93
N ALA A 7 -2.84 -4.97 9.76
CA ALA A 7 -3.24 -6.33 9.42
C ALA A 7 -2.17 -7.38 9.73
N GLU A 8 -1.00 -6.96 10.24
CA GLU A 8 0.18 -7.82 10.45
C GLU A 8 0.53 -8.63 9.18
N ALA A 9 0.33 -8.03 8.00
CA ALA A 9 0.45 -8.72 6.73
C ALA A 9 1.89 -8.86 6.23
N PHE A 10 2.88 -8.51 7.04
CA PHE A 10 4.30 -8.57 6.68
C PHE A 10 5.03 -9.51 7.63
N ASN A 11 6.00 -10.23 7.07
CA ASN A 11 7.02 -10.95 7.81
C ASN A 11 8.35 -10.85 7.04
N GLU A 12 9.39 -11.54 7.53
CA GLU A 12 10.70 -11.56 6.88
C GLU A 12 10.67 -12.13 5.46
N GLN A 13 9.66 -12.93 5.09
CA GLN A 13 9.48 -13.47 3.74
C GLN A 13 8.69 -12.53 2.82
N GLY A 14 8.13 -11.43 3.35
CA GLY A 14 7.49 -10.38 2.58
C GLY A 14 6.02 -10.14 2.94
N HIS A 15 5.24 -9.74 1.93
CA HIS A 15 3.89 -9.22 2.10
C HIS A 15 2.81 -10.28 1.77
N SER A 16 2.08 -10.71 2.78
CA SER A 16 0.88 -11.54 2.65
C SER A 16 -0.28 -10.75 2.03
N LYS A 17 -0.46 -10.92 0.72
CA LYS A 17 -1.57 -10.31 -0.02
C LYS A 17 -2.93 -10.78 0.49
N SER A 18 -3.05 -12.01 1.00
CA SER A 18 -4.31 -12.54 1.53
C SER A 18 -4.72 -11.85 2.83
N ALA A 19 -3.80 -11.69 3.79
CA ALA A 19 -4.04 -10.97 5.04
C ALA A 19 -4.37 -9.50 4.79
N CYS A 20 -3.59 -8.84 3.92
CA CYS A 20 -3.84 -7.46 3.51
C CYS A 20 -5.21 -7.30 2.83
N ARG A 21 -5.57 -8.20 1.92
CA ARG A 21 -6.88 -8.18 1.25
C ARG A 21 -8.02 -8.31 2.24
N ARG A 22 -7.95 -9.25 3.20
CA ARG A 22 -8.97 -9.41 4.25
C ARG A 22 -9.16 -8.12 5.03
N TRP A 23 -8.07 -7.47 5.44
CA TRP A 23 -8.13 -6.19 6.14
C TRP A 23 -8.82 -5.09 5.32
N VAL A 24 -8.45 -4.97 4.03
CA VAL A 24 -8.96 -3.93 3.13
C VAL A 24 -10.39 -4.18 2.68
N GLN A 25 -10.80 -5.43 2.50
CA GLN A 25 -12.13 -5.77 1.95
C GLN A 25 -13.18 -6.05 3.01
N ASP A 26 -12.77 -6.60 4.16
CA ASP A 26 -13.70 -7.12 5.15
C ASP A 26 -13.71 -6.27 6.42
N VAL A 27 -12.55 -5.75 6.86
CA VAL A 27 -12.42 -5.04 8.15
C VAL A 27 -12.66 -3.54 8.01
N ILE A 28 -11.78 -2.82 7.28
CA ILE A 28 -11.91 -1.36 7.05
C ILE A 28 -13.30 -0.97 6.56
N PRO A 29 -13.89 -1.67 5.57
CA PRO A 29 -15.04 -1.09 4.90
C PRO A 29 -16.32 -1.08 5.72
N GLY A 30 -16.43 -1.96 6.74
CA GLY A 30 -17.55 -1.97 7.67
C GLY A 30 -17.68 -0.69 8.49
N THR A 31 -16.60 0.09 8.61
CA THR A 31 -16.62 1.37 9.33
C THR A 31 -16.77 2.58 8.40
N PHE A 32 -16.26 2.51 7.18
CA PHE A 32 -15.97 3.73 6.40
C PHE A 32 -16.66 3.85 5.04
N ARG A 33 -17.14 2.76 4.42
CA ARG A 33 -17.79 2.85 3.08
C ARG A 33 -19.00 3.77 3.09
N ASP A 34 -19.85 3.64 4.11
CA ASP A 34 -21.09 4.42 4.20
C ASP A 34 -20.86 5.88 4.60
N ILE A 35 -19.76 6.16 5.32
CA ILE A 35 -19.36 7.51 5.72
C ILE A 35 -18.84 8.28 4.50
N TYR A 36 -17.91 7.69 3.77
CA TYR A 36 -17.24 8.36 2.65
C TYR A 36 -17.92 8.15 1.29
N LYS A 37 -19.00 7.35 1.24
CA LYS A 37 -19.77 7.05 0.02
C LYS A 37 -18.92 6.51 -1.14
N VAL A 38 -17.92 5.68 -0.82
CA VAL A 38 -17.01 5.06 -1.80
C VAL A 38 -17.29 3.57 -1.94
N LYS A 39 -17.14 3.05 -3.17
CA LYS A 39 -17.33 1.61 -3.46
C LYS A 39 -16.15 0.76 -3.01
N ALA A 40 -14.94 1.31 -3.13
CA ALA A 40 -13.70 0.64 -2.79
C ALA A 40 -12.85 1.55 -1.89
N MET A 41 -12.12 0.91 -0.97
CA MET A 41 -11.21 1.55 -0.04
C MET A 41 -9.85 0.87 -0.18
N GLY A 42 -8.77 1.63 -0.07
CA GLY A 42 -7.41 1.13 0.11
C GLY A 42 -6.90 1.46 1.51
N CYS A 43 -5.85 0.77 1.97
CA CYS A 43 -5.19 1.08 3.25
C CYS A 43 -3.96 1.97 3.04
N GLY A 44 -3.01 1.57 2.19
CA GLY A 44 -1.83 2.37 1.85
C GLY A 44 -0.85 2.69 3.00
N LEU A 45 -1.19 2.40 4.27
CA LEU A 45 -0.40 2.78 5.45
C LEU A 45 1.02 2.23 5.46
N CYS A 46 1.29 1.15 4.72
CA CYS A 46 2.64 0.60 4.57
C CYS A 46 3.53 1.41 3.61
N GLN A 47 2.96 2.24 2.73
CA GLN A 47 3.65 3.02 1.70
C GLN A 47 3.94 4.47 2.10
N VAL A 48 3.46 4.90 3.28
CA VAL A 48 3.67 6.25 3.80
C VAL A 48 4.71 6.28 4.93
N SER A 49 5.35 7.43 5.13
CA SER A 49 6.53 7.69 5.99
C SER A 49 7.55 6.55 5.96
N VAL A 50 7.88 6.12 4.75
CA VAL A 50 8.97 5.19 4.42
C VAL A 50 9.90 5.92 3.44
N PRO A 51 11.19 5.55 3.36
CA PRO A 51 12.13 6.24 2.47
C PRO A 51 11.69 6.31 1.01
N CYS A 52 10.95 5.30 0.53
CA CYS A 52 10.44 5.21 -0.83
C CYS A 52 9.06 5.87 -1.04
N GLU A 53 8.52 6.62 -0.07
CA GLU A 53 7.19 7.23 -0.20
C GLU A 53 7.16 8.32 -1.30
N SER A 54 8.25 9.07 -1.45
CA SER A 54 8.32 10.23 -2.34
C SER A 54 8.90 9.90 -3.72
N GLU A 55 9.60 8.77 -3.86
CA GLU A 55 10.26 8.38 -5.10
C GLU A 55 10.61 6.89 -5.13
N ILE A 56 10.82 6.37 -6.34
CA ILE A 56 11.42 5.05 -6.54
C ILE A 56 12.91 5.15 -6.16
N PRO A 57 13.45 4.26 -5.31
CA PRO A 57 14.87 4.26 -5.00
C PRO A 57 15.72 4.26 -6.28
N PRO A 58 16.74 5.14 -6.41
CA PRO A 58 17.51 5.30 -7.64
C PRO A 58 18.10 3.99 -8.18
N GLU A 59 18.50 3.08 -7.28
CA GLU A 59 19.06 1.77 -7.63
C GLU A 59 18.05 0.81 -8.26
N LEU A 60 16.75 1.08 -8.09
CA LEU A 60 15.64 0.28 -8.62
C LEU A 60 15.00 0.90 -9.87
N VAL A 61 15.45 2.10 -10.30
CA VAL A 61 14.97 2.74 -11.52
C VAL A 61 15.46 1.93 -12.73
N ASN A 62 14.52 1.42 -13.53
CA ASN A 62 14.86 0.76 -14.78
C ASN A 62 15.41 1.81 -15.76
N PRO A 63 16.65 1.66 -16.27
CA PRO A 63 17.25 2.63 -17.20
C PRO A 63 16.48 2.82 -18.51
N SER A 64 15.64 1.85 -18.87
CA SER A 64 14.78 1.90 -20.05
C SER A 64 13.38 2.46 -19.75
N LEU A 65 13.04 2.75 -18.49
CA LEU A 65 11.80 3.44 -18.15
C LEU A 65 11.98 4.93 -18.50
N ASP A 66 11.26 5.38 -19.53
CA ASP A 66 11.11 6.81 -19.78
C ASP A 66 10.17 7.39 -18.71
N LEU A 67 10.73 8.13 -17.75
CA LEU A 67 9.97 8.78 -16.69
C LEU A 67 9.30 10.09 -17.16
N SER A 68 9.63 10.60 -18.36
CA SER A 68 9.02 11.82 -18.91
C SER A 68 7.55 11.67 -19.28
N ILE A 69 7.03 10.43 -19.34
CA ILE A 69 5.60 10.16 -19.54
C ILE A 69 4.75 10.41 -18.29
N TYR A 70 5.38 10.61 -17.12
CA TYR A 70 4.71 10.82 -15.83
C TYR A 70 4.73 12.30 -15.38
N SER A 71 5.28 13.21 -16.19
CA SER A 71 5.30 14.67 -15.98
C SER A 71 4.35 15.39 -16.93
#